data_AF-A0A430LAB5-F1
#
_entry.id   AF-A0A430LAB5-F1
#
_cell.length_a   1.000
_cell.length_b   1.000
_cell.length_c   1.000
_cell.angle_alpha   90.00
_cell.angle_beta   90.00
_cell.angle_gamma   90.00
#
_symmetry.space_group_name_H-M   'P 1'
#
loop_
_entity.id
_entity.type
_entity.pdbx_description
1 polymer ?
#
loop_
_entity_poly.entity_id
_entity_poly.type
_entity_poly.pdbx_seq_one_letter_code
_entity_poly.pdbx_strand_id
1 'polypeptide(L)'
;MRNEIIESQIKRAREAFIQDIWDTKEQAICDLASSYYGGMPCHIFTITHGSFNICVCVQFDDPLRTSPCRWVIRIPFPGRVPWIDEKIDSEVATMKYVAEKTTIPIPKVHAWSYEAESPIGHAFIMMDYIQGVPLSALNFKMTEKWGHTRDGGRMPALARVHDQLADLFIQLRSLEFSEIGALGMPTPESPGITIRHRPLPVEVALQEIEHLNPTVFFPEKTTFKTGHEYINALIKLGRNRLFKTKNLGVDSREAASEVVYAYHEFYADQGPLWVRKLCSIDIDKGPFVLMHGDMALHGSNLLWDEKLNLVAVIDWEWCHTVPVSYVPLQDLPPR
;
A
#
# COMPACT_ATOMS: atom_id res chain seq x y z
N MET A 1 -15.02 -6.62 -16.49
CA MET A 1 -14.99 -7.54 -15.34
C MET A 1 -13.81 -8.50 -15.47
N ARG A 2 -13.07 -8.79 -14.38
CA ARG A 2 -12.06 -9.86 -14.37
C ARG A 2 -12.79 -11.20 -14.52
N ASN A 3 -12.14 -12.18 -15.13
CA ASN A 3 -12.73 -13.50 -15.41
C ASN A 3 -13.30 -14.15 -14.12
N GLU A 4 -14.62 -14.31 -14.04
CA GLU A 4 -15.34 -14.84 -12.85
C GLU A 4 -14.80 -16.20 -12.38
N ILE A 5 -14.30 -17.01 -13.32
CA ILE A 5 -13.67 -18.31 -13.02
C ILE A 5 -12.38 -18.10 -12.23
N ILE A 6 -11.56 -17.14 -12.64
CA ILE A 6 -10.29 -16.80 -11.96
C ILE A 6 -10.60 -16.24 -10.57
N GLU A 7 -11.58 -15.35 -10.44
CA GLU A 7 -11.99 -14.80 -9.13
C GLU A 7 -12.51 -15.90 -8.19
N SER A 8 -13.32 -16.83 -8.70
CA SER A 8 -13.79 -17.99 -7.95
C SER A 8 -12.65 -18.94 -7.53
N GLN A 9 -11.67 -19.16 -8.39
CA GLN A 9 -10.48 -19.96 -8.06
C GLN A 9 -9.64 -19.28 -6.96
N ILE A 10 -9.40 -17.98 -7.07
CA ILE A 10 -8.71 -17.19 -6.05
C ILE A 10 -9.44 -17.27 -4.72
N LYS A 11 -10.77 -17.11 -4.73
CA LYS A 11 -11.58 -17.16 -3.50
C LYS A 11 -11.44 -18.53 -2.81
N ARG A 12 -11.57 -19.62 -3.57
CA ARG A 12 -11.40 -20.99 -3.04
C ARG A 12 -9.99 -21.25 -2.52
N ALA A 13 -8.96 -20.83 -3.24
CA ALA A 13 -7.58 -20.96 -2.78
C ALA A 13 -7.33 -20.19 -1.48
N ARG A 14 -7.95 -19.02 -1.34
CA ARG A 14 -7.88 -18.22 -0.12
C ARG A 14 -8.56 -18.89 1.07
N GLU A 15 -9.78 -19.37 0.87
CA GLU A 15 -10.53 -20.09 1.90
C GLU A 15 -9.79 -21.35 2.35
N ALA A 16 -9.21 -22.11 1.40
CA ALA A 16 -8.40 -23.28 1.70
C ALA A 16 -7.15 -22.92 2.52
N PHE A 17 -6.48 -21.81 2.19
CA PHE A 17 -5.31 -21.35 2.94
C PHE A 17 -5.66 -20.86 4.35
N ILE A 18 -6.79 -20.16 4.52
CA ILE A 18 -7.29 -19.78 5.84
C ILE A 18 -7.63 -21.02 6.68
N GLN A 19 -8.22 -22.04 6.06
CA GLN A 19 -8.52 -23.29 6.73
C GLN A 19 -7.24 -24.05 7.14
N ASP A 20 -6.23 -24.10 6.27
CA ASP A 20 -4.92 -24.67 6.61
C ASP A 20 -4.26 -23.95 7.80
N ILE A 21 -4.40 -22.62 7.90
CA ILE A 21 -3.90 -21.89 9.06
C ILE A 21 -4.54 -22.41 10.35
N TRP A 22 -5.86 -22.54 10.39
CA TRP A 22 -6.57 -23.07 11.56
C TRP A 22 -6.21 -24.53 11.85
N ASP A 23 -6.17 -25.37 10.82
CA ASP A 23 -6.03 -26.81 11.00
C ASP A 23 -4.58 -27.23 11.33
N THR A 24 -3.58 -26.52 10.79
CA THR A 24 -2.18 -27.00 10.81
C THR A 24 -1.16 -26.00 11.32
N LYS A 25 -1.45 -24.69 11.31
CA LYS A 25 -0.46 -23.64 11.66
C LYS A 25 -0.78 -22.81 12.89
N GLU A 26 -1.96 -22.95 13.49
CA GLU A 26 -2.39 -22.15 14.64
C GLU A 26 -1.34 -22.13 15.76
N GLN A 27 -0.92 -23.31 16.23
CA GLN A 27 0.08 -23.42 17.30
C GLN A 27 1.41 -22.77 16.93
N ALA A 28 1.90 -23.01 15.71
CA ALA A 28 3.18 -22.44 15.25
C ALA A 28 3.13 -20.90 15.17
N ILE A 29 1.99 -20.33 14.77
CA ILE A 29 1.79 -18.87 14.75
C ILE A 29 1.74 -18.31 16.17
N CYS A 30 1.04 -18.98 17.09
CA CYS A 30 0.98 -18.55 18.49
C CYS A 30 2.35 -18.66 19.18
N ASP A 31 3.10 -19.74 18.93
CA ASP A 31 4.47 -19.91 19.45
C ASP A 31 5.40 -18.80 18.93
N LEU A 32 5.31 -18.50 17.64
CA LEU A 32 6.04 -17.42 17.01
C LEU A 32 5.69 -16.06 17.65
N ALA A 33 4.42 -15.70 17.74
CA ALA A 33 4.00 -14.44 18.34
C ALA A 33 4.41 -14.32 19.82
N SER A 34 4.24 -15.40 20.58
CA SER A 34 4.65 -15.48 21.99
C SER A 34 6.15 -15.26 22.16
N SER A 35 6.98 -15.80 21.25
CA SER A 35 8.44 -15.62 21.30
C SER A 35 8.89 -14.16 21.24
N TYR A 36 8.12 -13.30 20.55
CA TYR A 36 8.37 -11.86 20.46
C TYR A 36 7.70 -11.05 21.58
N TYR A 37 6.82 -11.66 22.38
CA TYR A 37 6.14 -11.03 23.52
C TYR A 37 6.48 -11.75 24.85
N GLY A 38 7.76 -12.04 25.07
CA GLY A 38 8.27 -12.56 26.34
C GLY A 38 7.76 -13.94 26.74
N GLY A 39 7.33 -14.75 25.78
CA GLY A 39 6.76 -16.08 26.01
C GLY A 39 5.31 -16.06 26.52
N MET A 40 4.63 -14.91 26.51
CA MET A 40 3.24 -14.80 26.94
C MET A 40 2.32 -15.60 26.00
N PRO A 41 1.44 -16.48 26.53
CA PRO A 41 0.47 -17.19 25.73
C PRO A 41 -0.44 -16.26 24.92
N CYS A 42 -0.85 -16.72 23.75
CA CYS A 42 -1.82 -16.04 22.91
C CYS A 42 -2.68 -17.03 22.14
N HIS A 43 -3.78 -16.54 21.59
CA HIS A 43 -4.67 -17.28 20.72
C HIS A 43 -5.03 -16.45 19.49
N ILE A 44 -5.33 -17.11 18.37
CA ILE A 44 -5.90 -16.44 17.20
C ILE A 44 -7.36 -16.12 17.51
N PHE A 45 -7.72 -14.83 17.48
CA PHE A 45 -9.12 -14.43 17.71
C PHE A 45 -9.87 -14.13 16.42
N THR A 46 -9.16 -13.84 15.32
CA THR A 46 -9.75 -13.70 14.00
C THR A 46 -8.71 -13.83 12.89
N ILE A 47 -9.14 -14.27 11.71
CA ILE A 47 -8.38 -14.19 10.48
C ILE A 47 -9.17 -13.32 9.50
N THR A 48 -8.53 -12.26 9.02
CA THR A 48 -9.08 -11.39 7.98
C THR A 48 -8.18 -11.43 6.75
N HIS A 49 -8.60 -10.83 5.64
CA HIS A 49 -7.76 -10.79 4.45
C HIS A 49 -8.00 -9.54 3.61
N GLY A 50 -6.95 -9.09 2.94
CA GLY A 50 -7.00 -8.09 1.89
C GLY A 50 -6.98 -8.72 0.49
N SER A 51 -6.59 -7.91 -0.50
CA SER A 51 -6.38 -8.38 -1.89
C SER A 51 -5.12 -9.22 -2.05
N PHE A 52 -4.09 -8.93 -1.23
CA PHE A 52 -2.73 -9.46 -1.37
C PHE A 52 -2.23 -10.22 -0.14
N ASN A 53 -2.89 -10.10 1.01
CA ASN A 53 -2.40 -10.65 2.28
C ASN A 53 -3.54 -11.29 3.08
N ILE A 54 -3.18 -12.29 3.86
CA ILE A 54 -3.94 -12.83 4.97
C ILE A 54 -3.44 -12.17 6.25
N CYS A 55 -4.35 -11.78 7.12
CA CYS A 55 -4.07 -11.12 8.38
C CYS A 55 -4.54 -12.02 9.52
N VAL A 56 -3.61 -12.71 10.17
CA VAL A 56 -3.88 -13.55 11.34
C VAL A 56 -3.75 -12.68 12.59
N CYS A 57 -4.87 -12.44 13.28
CA CYS A 57 -4.91 -11.55 14.43
C CYS A 57 -4.88 -12.37 15.72
N VAL A 58 -3.89 -12.07 16.57
CA VAL A 58 -3.65 -12.77 17.84
C VAL A 58 -3.92 -11.84 19.01
N GLN A 59 -4.38 -12.40 20.12
CA GLN A 59 -4.55 -11.70 21.39
C GLN A 59 -3.72 -12.40 22.46
N PHE A 60 -2.91 -11.63 23.19
CA PHE A 60 -2.11 -12.13 24.31
C PHE A 60 -2.92 -12.13 25.61
N ASP A 61 -2.74 -13.19 26.39
CA ASP A 61 -3.42 -13.39 27.67
C ASP A 61 -2.64 -12.74 28.82
N ASP A 62 -2.28 -11.45 28.65
CA ASP A 62 -1.48 -10.68 29.61
C ASP A 62 -2.35 -10.21 30.79
N PRO A 63 -2.22 -10.83 31.99
CA PRO A 63 -3.08 -10.53 33.13
C PRO A 63 -2.78 -9.16 33.76
N LEU A 64 -1.65 -8.54 33.42
CA LEU A 64 -1.23 -7.26 34.00
C LEU A 64 -1.82 -6.06 33.25
N ARG A 65 -2.39 -6.27 32.06
CA ARG A 65 -2.95 -5.21 31.23
C ARG A 65 -4.44 -5.02 31.47
N THR A 66 -4.85 -3.75 31.51
CA THR A 66 -6.27 -3.37 31.60
C THR A 66 -6.98 -3.42 30.23
N SER A 67 -6.23 -3.48 29.13
CA SER A 67 -6.74 -3.57 27.77
C SER A 67 -6.05 -4.70 27.01
N PRO A 68 -6.75 -5.40 26.09
CA PRO A 68 -6.17 -6.51 25.35
C PRO A 68 -4.96 -6.05 24.54
N CYS A 69 -3.86 -6.80 24.63
CA CYS A 69 -2.72 -6.66 23.72
C CYS A 69 -2.99 -7.54 22.50
N ARG A 70 -3.03 -6.94 21.31
CA ARG A 70 -3.35 -7.64 20.07
C ARG A 70 -2.33 -7.29 19.01
N TRP A 71 -1.90 -8.30 18.26
CA TRP A 71 -1.03 -8.15 17.10
C TRP A 71 -1.68 -8.76 15.86
N VAL A 72 -1.19 -8.35 14.69
CA VAL A 72 -1.53 -8.94 13.40
C VAL A 72 -0.27 -9.48 12.73
N ILE A 73 -0.35 -10.71 12.26
CA ILE A 73 0.65 -11.36 11.41
C ILE A 73 0.11 -11.30 9.99
N ARG A 74 0.69 -10.43 9.17
CA ARG A 74 0.37 -10.29 7.75
C ARG A 74 1.21 -11.27 6.94
N ILE A 75 0.55 -12.17 6.23
CA ILE A 75 1.17 -13.18 5.37
C ILE A 75 0.78 -12.88 3.92
N PRO A 76 1.74 -12.61 3.02
CA PRO A 76 1.46 -12.47 1.59
C PRO A 76 0.75 -13.71 1.07
N PHE A 77 -0.36 -13.51 0.36
CA PHE A 77 -1.17 -14.60 -0.15
C PHE A 77 -0.43 -15.30 -1.30
N PRO A 78 -0.15 -16.61 -1.19
CA PRO A 78 0.64 -17.33 -2.19
C PRO A 78 0.07 -17.19 -3.61
N GLY A 79 0.94 -16.96 -4.59
CA GLY A 79 0.56 -16.80 -6.00
C GLY A 79 -0.12 -15.47 -6.35
N ARG A 80 -0.26 -14.55 -5.38
CA ARG A 80 -0.87 -13.22 -5.58
C ARG A 80 0.07 -12.06 -5.33
N VAL A 81 1.27 -12.35 -4.85
CA VAL A 81 2.31 -11.35 -4.61
C VAL A 81 3.59 -11.84 -5.27
N PRO A 82 4.04 -11.20 -6.36
CA PRO A 82 5.37 -11.46 -6.90
C PRO A 82 6.43 -10.78 -6.04
N TRP A 83 7.67 -11.28 -6.11
CA TRP A 83 8.85 -10.69 -5.44
C TRP A 83 8.60 -10.43 -3.94
N ILE A 84 8.13 -11.47 -3.24
CA ILE A 84 7.69 -11.39 -1.84
C ILE A 84 8.76 -10.74 -0.96
N ASP A 85 10.03 -11.16 -1.08
CA ASP A 85 11.10 -10.63 -0.23
C ASP A 85 11.39 -9.15 -0.49
N GLU A 86 11.45 -8.73 -1.76
CA GLU A 86 11.60 -7.31 -2.15
C GLU A 86 10.44 -6.46 -1.60
N LYS A 87 9.21 -6.99 -1.66
CA LYS A 87 8.03 -6.32 -1.08
C LYS A 87 8.13 -6.20 0.44
N ILE A 88 8.44 -7.29 1.14
CA ILE A 88 8.51 -7.30 2.61
C ILE A 88 9.58 -6.33 3.09
N ASP A 89 10.76 -6.34 2.47
CA ASP A 89 11.84 -5.41 2.80
C ASP A 89 11.39 -3.95 2.62
N SER A 90 10.74 -3.66 1.48
CA SER A 90 10.25 -2.31 1.17
C SER A 90 9.16 -1.82 2.12
N GLU A 91 8.18 -2.68 2.45
CA GLU A 91 7.08 -2.33 3.35
C GLU A 91 7.60 -2.06 4.76
N VAL A 92 8.46 -2.94 5.29
CA VAL A 92 9.04 -2.78 6.63
C VAL A 92 9.94 -1.54 6.69
N ALA A 93 10.76 -1.31 5.67
CA ALA A 93 11.60 -0.13 5.58
C ALA A 93 10.75 1.16 5.56
N THR A 94 9.68 1.16 4.77
CA THR A 94 8.75 2.29 4.68
C THR A 94 8.09 2.57 6.03
N MET A 95 7.53 1.55 6.69
CA MET A 95 6.91 1.72 8.00
C MET A 95 7.92 2.29 9.01
N LYS A 96 9.12 1.70 9.12
CA LYS A 96 10.14 2.19 10.06
C LYS A 96 10.57 3.63 9.75
N TYR A 97 10.76 3.96 8.49
CA TYR A 97 11.14 5.31 8.08
C TYR A 97 10.06 6.35 8.42
N VAL A 98 8.80 6.05 8.12
CA VAL A 98 7.66 6.94 8.41
C VAL A 98 7.50 7.13 9.92
N ALA A 99 7.60 6.06 10.73
CA ALA A 99 7.54 6.18 12.19
C ALA A 99 8.69 7.03 12.77
N GLU A 100 9.88 6.97 12.17
CA GLU A 100 11.03 7.76 12.64
C GLU A 100 10.94 9.23 12.24
N LYS A 101 10.43 9.53 11.03
CA LYS A 101 10.48 10.88 10.45
C LYS A 101 9.20 11.69 10.64
N THR A 102 8.10 11.07 11.07
CA THR A 102 6.79 11.71 11.15
C THR A 102 6.08 11.39 12.47
N THR A 103 4.99 12.09 12.74
CA THR A 103 4.04 11.75 13.81
C THR A 103 2.81 11.02 13.26
N ILE A 104 2.87 10.52 12.02
CA ILE A 104 1.78 9.75 11.42
C ILE A 104 1.57 8.50 12.27
N PRO A 105 0.34 8.22 12.74
CA PRO A 105 0.10 7.01 13.50
C PRO A 105 0.20 5.80 12.57
N ILE A 106 1.16 4.91 12.84
CA ILE A 106 1.33 3.66 12.09
C ILE A 106 1.50 2.50 13.06
N PRO A 107 1.09 1.26 12.68
CA PRO A 107 1.34 0.09 13.52
C PRO A 107 2.83 -0.14 13.75
N LYS A 108 3.24 -0.42 14.99
CA LYS A 108 4.62 -0.77 15.28
C LYS A 108 4.92 -2.16 14.74
N VAL A 109 5.98 -2.29 13.95
CA VAL A 109 6.51 -3.59 13.51
C VAL A 109 7.31 -4.23 14.64
N HIS A 110 6.94 -5.45 15.03
CA HIS A 110 7.63 -6.24 16.06
C HIS A 110 8.63 -7.22 15.44
N ALA A 111 8.24 -7.86 14.33
CA ALA A 111 9.07 -8.83 13.62
C ALA A 111 8.65 -8.93 12.15
N TRP A 112 9.54 -9.44 11.31
CA TRP A 112 9.24 -9.83 9.94
C TRP A 112 10.19 -10.95 9.53
N SER A 113 9.84 -11.69 8.49
CA SER A 113 10.68 -12.75 7.94
C SER A 113 10.42 -12.92 6.44
N TYR A 114 11.47 -13.30 5.73
CA TYR A 114 11.39 -13.79 4.35
C TYR A 114 10.95 -15.25 4.32
N GLU A 115 10.49 -15.74 3.17
CA GLU A 115 9.88 -17.08 3.10
C GLU A 115 10.86 -18.19 3.50
N ALA A 116 12.11 -18.12 3.02
CA ALA A 116 13.14 -19.12 3.28
C ALA A 116 13.58 -19.22 4.75
N GLU A 117 13.39 -18.15 5.53
CA GLU A 117 13.84 -18.04 6.92
C GLU A 117 12.69 -18.21 7.92
N SER A 118 11.46 -18.32 7.42
CA SER A 118 10.27 -18.23 8.26
C SER A 118 9.96 -19.54 8.97
N PRO A 119 9.78 -19.51 10.31
CA PRO A 119 9.41 -20.70 11.08
C PRO A 119 7.99 -21.20 10.79
N ILE A 120 7.13 -20.38 10.17
CA ILE A 120 5.76 -20.76 9.77
C ILE A 120 5.67 -21.18 8.29
N GLY A 121 6.81 -21.20 7.58
CA GLY A 121 6.90 -21.59 6.17
C GLY A 121 6.39 -20.54 5.19
N HIS A 122 6.16 -19.30 5.64
CA HIS A 122 5.68 -18.19 4.82
C HIS A 122 6.32 -16.88 5.26
N ALA A 123 6.66 -16.00 4.32
CA ALA A 123 7.05 -14.65 4.66
C ALA A 123 5.95 -13.94 5.48
N PHE A 124 6.34 -13.06 6.40
CA PHE A 124 5.37 -12.33 7.21
C PHE A 124 5.87 -10.98 7.69
N ILE A 125 4.92 -10.12 8.09
CA ILE A 125 5.17 -8.96 8.94
C ILE A 125 4.26 -9.05 10.15
N MET A 126 4.85 -9.02 11.35
CA MET A 126 4.15 -9.02 12.63
C MET A 126 4.20 -7.60 13.20
N MET A 127 3.03 -7.04 13.48
CA MET A 127 2.87 -5.66 13.92
C MET A 127 1.71 -5.49 14.90
N ASP A 128 1.59 -4.31 15.51
CA ASP A 128 0.42 -3.96 16.33
C ASP A 128 -0.89 -4.14 15.57
N TYR A 129 -1.90 -4.72 16.23
CA TYR A 129 -3.28 -4.63 15.77
C TYR A 129 -3.88 -3.32 16.28
N ILE A 130 -4.31 -2.46 15.37
CA ILE A 130 -4.92 -1.18 15.73
C ILE A 130 -6.44 -1.29 15.69
N GLN A 131 -7.09 -0.97 16.81
CA GLN A 131 -8.53 -0.90 16.90
C GLN A 131 -9.02 0.40 16.26
N GLY A 132 -9.69 0.29 15.11
CA GLY A 132 -10.32 1.40 14.42
C GLY A 132 -11.10 0.90 13.22
N VAL A 133 -11.81 1.81 12.55
CA VAL A 133 -12.62 1.49 11.38
C VAL A 133 -12.45 2.56 10.29
N PRO A 134 -12.66 2.23 9.00
CA PRO A 134 -12.68 3.24 7.96
C PRO A 134 -13.84 4.23 8.16
N LEU A 135 -13.69 5.47 7.67
CA LEU A 135 -14.74 6.51 7.77
C LEU A 135 -16.10 6.05 7.24
N SER A 136 -16.11 5.21 6.20
CA SER A 136 -17.32 4.65 5.62
C SER A 136 -18.14 3.83 6.63
N ALA A 137 -17.49 3.10 7.53
CA ALA A 137 -18.14 2.33 8.59
C ALA A 137 -18.74 3.23 9.69
N LEU A 138 -18.24 4.45 9.85
CA LEU A 138 -18.79 5.46 10.76
C LEU A 138 -19.98 6.24 10.15
N ASN A 139 -20.48 5.80 8.99
CA ASN A 139 -21.49 6.51 8.20
C ASN A 139 -21.10 7.95 7.86
N PHE A 140 -19.80 8.25 7.84
CA PHE A 140 -19.28 9.55 7.45
C PHE A 140 -19.41 9.70 5.93
N LYS A 141 -20.45 10.42 5.48
CA LYS A 141 -20.71 10.68 4.06
C LYS A 141 -20.23 12.08 3.70
N MET A 142 -19.30 12.18 2.76
CA MET A 142 -18.82 13.45 2.17
C MET A 142 -19.85 14.11 1.23
N THR A 143 -21.16 13.90 1.46
CA THR A 143 -22.23 14.45 0.61
C THR A 143 -22.92 15.64 1.27
N GLU A 144 -23.67 16.41 0.46
CA GLU A 144 -24.31 17.73 0.69
C GLU A 144 -25.00 17.95 2.06
N LYS A 145 -25.30 16.90 2.84
CA LYS A 145 -25.83 17.01 4.21
C LYS A 145 -24.81 17.47 5.26
N TRP A 146 -23.53 17.51 4.91
CA TRP A 146 -22.49 18.21 5.69
C TRP A 146 -22.03 19.49 4.99
N GLY A 147 -22.93 20.05 4.17
CA GLY A 147 -22.85 21.41 3.67
C GLY A 147 -22.70 22.39 4.81
N HIS A 148 -22.12 23.53 4.46
CA HIS A 148 -21.76 24.60 5.37
C HIS A 148 -22.77 24.78 6.51
N THR A 149 -22.29 25.03 7.72
CA THR A 149 -23.15 25.46 8.83
C THR A 149 -24.00 26.65 8.40
N ARG A 150 -25.09 26.93 9.10
CA ARG A 150 -26.06 27.97 8.72
C ARG A 150 -25.43 29.37 8.49
N ASP A 151 -24.20 29.58 8.97
CA ASP A 151 -23.35 30.77 8.85
C ASP A 151 -22.26 30.67 7.74
N GLY A 152 -22.22 29.59 6.95
CA GLY A 152 -21.20 29.38 5.91
C GLY A 152 -19.94 28.63 6.37
N GLY A 153 -19.81 28.26 7.64
CA GLY A 153 -18.65 27.53 8.18
C GLY A 153 -18.60 26.04 7.80
N ARG A 154 -17.43 25.38 7.94
CA ARG A 154 -17.34 23.91 7.81
C ARG A 154 -17.93 23.26 9.07
N MET A 155 -18.67 22.16 8.92
CA MET A 155 -19.15 21.41 10.08
C MET A 155 -17.96 20.90 10.94
N PRO A 156 -18.03 20.92 12.28
CA PRO A 156 -16.88 20.58 13.14
C PRO A 156 -16.27 19.19 12.90
N ALA A 157 -17.12 18.19 12.61
CA ALA A 157 -16.66 16.84 12.27
C ALA A 157 -15.87 16.81 10.95
N LEU A 158 -16.33 17.55 9.94
CA LEU A 158 -15.67 17.66 8.64
C LEU A 158 -14.33 18.40 8.78
N ALA A 159 -14.30 19.50 9.54
CA ALA A 159 -13.07 20.22 9.83
C ALA A 159 -12.06 19.30 10.52
N ARG A 160 -12.45 18.57 11.56
CA ARG A 160 -11.58 17.62 12.27
C ARG A 160 -10.97 16.57 11.36
N VAL A 161 -11.76 15.96 10.48
CA VAL A 161 -11.26 14.95 9.53
C VAL A 161 -10.30 15.58 8.52
N HIS A 162 -10.67 16.71 7.93
CA HIS A 162 -9.83 17.41 6.95
C HIS A 162 -8.52 17.93 7.54
N ASP A 163 -8.53 18.44 8.77
CA ASP A 163 -7.33 18.98 9.41
C ASP A 163 -6.31 17.87 9.68
N GLN A 164 -6.76 16.68 10.13
CA GLN A 164 -5.87 15.51 10.32
C GLN A 164 -5.37 14.94 9.00
N LEU A 165 -6.20 14.92 7.95
CA LEU A 165 -5.77 14.50 6.61
C LEU A 165 -4.75 15.48 6.02
N ALA A 166 -4.98 16.78 6.18
CA ALA A 166 -4.04 17.81 5.75
C ALA A 166 -2.69 17.63 6.46
N ASP A 167 -2.71 17.42 7.78
CA ASP A 167 -1.50 17.15 8.56
C ASP A 167 -0.76 15.89 8.08
N LEU A 168 -1.48 14.79 7.83
CA LEU A 168 -0.94 13.57 7.22
C LEU A 168 -0.26 13.83 5.87
N PHE A 169 -0.94 14.52 4.95
CA PHE A 169 -0.39 14.79 3.61
C PHE A 169 0.80 15.75 3.65
N ILE A 170 0.77 16.76 4.52
CA ILE A 170 1.91 17.69 4.72
C ILE A 170 3.13 16.92 5.21
N GLN A 171 2.96 16.01 6.17
CA GLN A 171 4.06 15.19 6.68
C GLN A 171 4.61 14.25 5.61
N LEU A 172 3.77 13.53 4.87
CA LEU A 172 4.22 12.67 3.76
C LEU A 172 4.94 13.47 2.67
N ARG A 173 4.41 14.63 2.29
CA ARG A 173 5.02 15.54 1.31
C ARG A 173 6.40 16.01 1.75
N SER A 174 6.67 16.11 3.04
CA SER A 174 7.97 16.54 3.58
C SER A 174 9.07 15.46 3.49
N LEU A 175 8.72 14.22 3.17
CA LEU A 175 9.66 13.11 3.03
C LEU A 175 10.25 13.11 1.61
N GLU A 176 11.36 13.84 1.43
CA GLU A 176 12.00 14.06 0.13
C GLU A 176 13.20 13.15 -0.12
N PHE A 177 13.38 12.75 -1.39
CA PHE A 177 14.38 11.81 -1.86
C PHE A 177 14.99 12.28 -3.18
N SER A 178 16.21 11.81 -3.46
CA SER A 178 16.97 12.14 -4.67
C SER A 178 16.62 11.29 -5.90
N GLU A 179 15.81 10.25 -5.74
CA GLU A 179 15.44 9.33 -6.81
C GLU A 179 14.08 8.68 -6.60
N ILE A 180 13.52 8.15 -7.68
CA ILE A 180 12.26 7.40 -7.70
C ILE A 180 12.56 5.92 -7.54
N GLY A 181 12.07 5.35 -6.44
CA GLY A 181 12.16 3.93 -6.13
C GLY A 181 11.46 3.60 -4.83
N ALA A 182 11.65 2.37 -4.35
CA ALA A 182 11.13 1.92 -3.06
C ALA A 182 12.23 1.93 -2.01
N LEU A 183 11.85 2.26 -0.78
CA LEU A 183 12.73 2.19 0.38
C LEU A 183 13.17 0.74 0.61
N GLY A 184 14.34 0.53 1.20
CA GLY A 184 14.80 -0.77 1.63
C GLY A 184 15.52 -0.71 2.97
N MET A 185 15.63 -1.84 3.66
CA MET A 185 16.27 -1.90 4.96
C MET A 185 17.77 -1.58 4.87
N PRO A 186 18.41 -1.16 5.99
CA PRO A 186 19.85 -0.96 6.04
C PRO A 186 20.61 -2.23 5.64
N THR A 187 21.68 -2.06 4.86
CA THR A 187 22.63 -3.14 4.54
C THR A 187 24.01 -2.79 5.09
N PRO A 188 24.96 -3.76 5.18
CA PRO A 188 26.33 -3.47 5.59
C PRO A 188 27.00 -2.38 4.74
N GLU A 189 26.68 -2.31 3.45
CA GLU A 189 27.26 -1.35 2.49
C GLU A 189 26.61 0.03 2.55
N SER A 190 25.39 0.13 3.09
CA SER A 190 24.62 1.36 3.11
C SER A 190 23.83 1.44 4.43
N PRO A 191 24.43 2.04 5.46
CA PRO A 191 23.81 2.14 6.77
C PRO A 191 22.67 3.17 6.70
N GLY A 192 21.43 2.71 6.80
CA GLY A 192 20.23 3.55 6.81
C GLY A 192 19.13 3.03 5.89
N ILE A 193 17.91 3.47 6.16
CA ILE A 193 16.77 3.26 5.26
C ILE A 193 16.81 4.33 4.17
N THR A 194 16.90 3.88 2.92
CA THR A 194 17.05 4.72 1.72
C THR A 194 16.40 4.01 0.54
N ILE A 195 16.28 4.69 -0.60
CA ILE A 195 15.84 4.05 -1.84
C ILE A 195 16.83 2.94 -2.24
N ARG A 196 16.30 1.74 -2.49
CA ARG A 196 17.08 0.55 -2.87
C ARG A 196 16.41 -0.27 -3.95
N HIS A 197 15.11 -0.36 -3.87
CA HIS A 197 14.31 -1.22 -4.73
C HIS A 197 13.70 -0.40 -5.86
N ARG A 198 13.27 -1.10 -6.90
CA ARG A 198 12.48 -0.47 -7.95
C ARG A 198 11.15 0.03 -7.39
N PRO A 199 10.58 1.10 -7.95
CA PRO A 199 9.21 1.43 -7.59
C PRO A 199 8.32 0.25 -8.02
N LEU A 200 7.51 -0.25 -7.09
CA LEU A 200 6.55 -1.31 -7.33
C LEU A 200 5.12 -0.78 -7.16
N PRO A 201 4.60 0.06 -8.09
CA PRO A 201 3.18 0.32 -8.16
C PRO A 201 2.41 -1.01 -8.27
N VAL A 202 1.21 -1.08 -7.68
CA VAL A 202 0.38 -2.29 -7.71
C VAL A 202 0.16 -2.84 -9.12
N GLU A 203 0.10 -1.98 -10.14
CA GLU A 203 -0.05 -2.38 -11.55
C GLU A 203 1.13 -3.22 -12.06
N VAL A 204 2.35 -2.98 -11.58
CA VAL A 204 3.53 -3.82 -11.91
C VAL A 204 3.31 -5.23 -11.39
N ALA A 205 2.86 -5.37 -10.14
CA ALA A 205 2.58 -6.68 -9.55
C ALA A 205 1.42 -7.40 -10.25
N LEU A 206 0.34 -6.67 -10.60
CA LEU A 206 -0.80 -7.25 -11.32
C LEU A 206 -0.39 -7.77 -12.71
N GLN A 207 0.43 -7.02 -13.45
CA GLN A 207 0.90 -7.47 -14.75
C GLN A 207 1.87 -8.65 -14.67
N GLU A 208 2.64 -8.78 -13.59
CA GLU A 208 3.50 -9.94 -13.36
C GLU A 208 2.66 -11.21 -13.13
N ILE A 209 1.60 -11.10 -12.32
CA ILE A 209 0.64 -12.20 -12.09
C ILE A 209 -0.09 -12.59 -13.38
N GLU A 210 -0.39 -11.62 -14.24
CA GLU A 210 -0.95 -11.86 -15.58
C GLU A 210 0.10 -12.36 -16.61
N HIS A 211 1.36 -12.56 -16.20
CA HIS A 211 2.49 -12.97 -17.04
C HIS A 211 2.75 -12.05 -18.24
N LEU A 212 2.57 -10.73 -18.06
CA LEU A 212 2.76 -9.73 -19.11
C LEU A 212 4.20 -9.17 -19.19
N ASN A 213 5.10 -9.68 -18.36
CA ASN A 213 6.52 -9.30 -18.29
C ASN A 213 6.74 -7.78 -18.07
N PRO A 214 6.22 -7.19 -16.96
CA PRO A 214 6.39 -5.77 -16.63
C PRO A 214 7.83 -5.41 -16.24
N THR A 215 8.69 -6.38 -15.92
CA THR A 215 10.09 -6.17 -15.51
C THR A 215 10.96 -5.55 -16.61
N VAL A 216 10.52 -5.59 -17.87
CA VAL A 216 11.16 -4.87 -18.97
C VAL A 216 11.12 -3.35 -18.76
N PHE A 217 10.13 -2.84 -18.04
CA PHE A 217 9.98 -1.41 -17.73
C PHE A 217 10.39 -1.07 -16.30
N PHE A 218 10.29 -2.05 -15.40
CA PHE A 218 10.71 -1.94 -13.99
C PHE A 218 11.68 -3.08 -13.64
N PRO A 219 12.93 -3.05 -14.12
CA PRO A 219 13.91 -4.09 -13.83
C PRO A 219 14.25 -4.13 -12.33
N GLU A 220 14.58 -5.30 -11.83
CA GLU A 220 15.03 -5.47 -10.44
C GLU A 220 16.25 -4.59 -10.14
N LYS A 221 16.34 -4.04 -8.92
CA LYS A 221 17.47 -3.20 -8.46
C LYS A 221 17.71 -1.96 -9.31
N THR A 222 16.68 -1.44 -9.97
CA THR A 222 16.76 -0.19 -10.73
C THR A 222 15.88 0.88 -10.14
N THR A 223 16.34 2.12 -10.25
CA THR A 223 15.69 3.34 -9.76
C THR A 223 15.64 4.34 -10.91
N PHE A 224 14.70 5.27 -10.89
CA PHE A 224 14.65 6.35 -11.89
C PHE A 224 15.24 7.62 -11.33
N LYS A 225 16.06 8.31 -12.13
CA LYS A 225 16.74 9.56 -11.72
C LYS A 225 15.95 10.80 -12.11
N THR A 226 14.99 10.66 -13.01
CA THR A 226 14.08 11.75 -13.39
C THR A 226 12.62 11.30 -13.41
N GLY A 227 11.72 12.27 -13.22
CA GLY A 227 10.28 12.05 -13.42
C GLY A 227 9.98 11.59 -14.84
N HIS A 228 10.68 12.11 -15.84
CA HIS A 228 10.50 11.76 -17.24
C HIS A 228 10.74 10.26 -17.51
N GLU A 229 11.82 9.68 -16.96
CA GLU A 229 12.12 8.26 -17.12
C GLU A 229 11.01 7.39 -16.49
N TYR A 230 10.59 7.73 -15.28
CA TYR A 230 9.55 7.01 -14.54
C TYR A 230 8.18 7.09 -15.24
N ILE A 231 7.75 8.28 -15.66
CA ILE A 231 6.46 8.46 -16.35
C ILE A 231 6.45 7.72 -17.68
N ASN A 232 7.56 7.74 -18.42
CA ASN A 232 7.68 6.94 -19.65
C ASN A 232 7.59 5.44 -19.36
N ALA A 233 8.17 4.95 -18.26
CA ALA A 233 8.03 3.56 -17.84
C ALA A 233 6.57 3.19 -17.51
N LEU A 234 5.83 4.08 -16.82
CA LEU A 234 4.40 3.91 -16.55
C LEU A 234 3.55 3.89 -17.83
N ILE A 235 3.83 4.80 -18.78
CA ILE A 235 3.17 4.84 -20.10
C ILE A 235 3.39 3.52 -20.85
N LYS A 236 4.63 3.02 -20.85
CA LYS A 236 4.96 1.72 -21.46
C LYS A 236 4.26 0.56 -20.75
N LEU A 237 4.18 0.59 -19.42
CA LEU A 237 3.44 -0.38 -18.61
C LEU A 237 1.94 -0.39 -18.95
N GLY A 238 1.30 0.78 -19.08
CA GLY A 238 -0.10 0.88 -19.48
C GLY A 238 -0.36 0.32 -20.89
N ARG A 239 0.52 0.62 -21.85
CA ARG A 239 0.49 0.02 -23.19
C ARG A 239 0.71 -1.48 -23.16
N ASN A 240 1.61 -1.96 -22.29
CA ASN A 240 1.94 -3.38 -22.17
C ASN A 240 0.69 -4.22 -21.88
N ARG A 241 -0.15 -3.76 -20.95
CA ARG A 241 -1.42 -4.43 -20.66
C ARG A 241 -2.35 -4.40 -21.85
N LEU A 242 -2.54 -3.25 -22.50
CA LEU A 242 -3.42 -3.13 -23.66
C LEU A 242 -3.10 -4.16 -24.75
N PHE A 243 -1.81 -4.32 -25.07
CA PHE A 243 -1.38 -5.18 -26.17
C PHE A 243 -1.23 -6.66 -25.81
N LYS A 244 -0.94 -6.99 -24.55
CA LYS A 244 -0.62 -8.36 -24.14
C LYS A 244 -1.73 -9.04 -23.35
N THR A 245 -2.62 -8.29 -22.71
CA THR A 245 -3.68 -8.91 -21.92
C THR A 245 -4.65 -9.68 -22.82
N LYS A 246 -5.10 -10.84 -22.34
CA LYS A 246 -6.12 -11.65 -23.02
C LYS A 246 -7.54 -11.14 -22.73
N ASN A 247 -7.70 -10.28 -21.72
CA ASN A 247 -8.99 -9.76 -21.31
C ASN A 247 -8.84 -8.30 -20.82
N LEU A 248 -9.34 -7.35 -21.60
CA LEU A 248 -9.37 -5.92 -21.25
C LEU A 248 -10.43 -5.60 -20.18
N GLY A 249 -11.19 -6.59 -19.73
CA GLY A 249 -12.26 -6.42 -18.76
C GLY A 249 -13.49 -5.70 -19.33
N VAL A 250 -13.71 -5.82 -20.64
CA VAL A 250 -14.83 -5.22 -21.38
C VAL A 250 -15.68 -6.33 -22.00
N ASP A 251 -17.00 -6.19 -21.88
CA ASP A 251 -17.94 -7.27 -22.22
C ASP A 251 -18.67 -7.05 -23.56
N SER A 252 -18.35 -5.96 -24.26
CA SER A 252 -18.88 -5.65 -25.60
C SER A 252 -17.81 -5.13 -26.54
N ARG A 253 -18.05 -5.30 -27.85
CA ARG A 253 -17.17 -4.79 -28.90
C ARG A 253 -17.13 -3.26 -28.90
N GLU A 254 -18.24 -2.63 -28.56
CA GLU A 254 -18.38 -1.18 -28.46
C GLU A 254 -17.48 -0.65 -27.34
N ALA A 255 -17.58 -1.23 -26.14
CA ALA A 255 -16.73 -0.86 -25.01
C ALA A 255 -15.24 -1.14 -25.30
N ALA A 256 -14.93 -2.24 -25.97
CA ALA A 256 -13.56 -2.53 -26.39
C ALA A 256 -13.02 -1.50 -27.40
N SER A 257 -13.85 -1.09 -28.36
CA SER A 257 -13.48 -0.08 -29.36
C SER A 257 -13.27 1.29 -28.72
N GLU A 258 -14.13 1.68 -27.77
CA GLU A 258 -13.98 2.90 -26.99
C GLU A 258 -12.70 2.89 -26.15
N VAL A 259 -12.38 1.78 -25.47
CA VAL A 259 -11.13 1.64 -24.71
C VAL A 259 -9.92 1.74 -25.62
N VAL A 260 -9.92 1.05 -26.76
CA VAL A 260 -8.80 1.11 -27.71
C VAL A 260 -8.64 2.52 -28.29
N TYR A 261 -9.75 3.19 -28.64
CA TYR A 261 -9.74 4.55 -29.14
C TYR A 261 -9.23 5.54 -28.08
N ALA A 262 -9.75 5.46 -26.86
CA ALA A 262 -9.30 6.29 -25.74
C ALA A 262 -7.81 6.08 -25.43
N TYR A 263 -7.32 4.83 -25.48
CA TYR A 263 -5.90 4.54 -25.35
C TYR A 263 -5.09 5.12 -26.51
N HIS A 264 -5.57 4.99 -27.75
CA HIS A 264 -4.90 5.54 -28.92
C HIS A 264 -4.76 7.06 -28.81
N GLU A 265 -5.85 7.79 -28.57
CA GLU A 265 -5.86 9.25 -28.36
C GLU A 265 -4.98 9.65 -27.17
N PHE A 266 -5.07 8.92 -26.06
CA PHE A 266 -4.22 9.20 -24.90
C PHE A 266 -2.74 9.07 -25.27
N TYR A 267 -2.29 8.00 -25.91
CA TYR A 267 -0.87 7.83 -26.20
C TYR A 267 -0.36 8.61 -27.42
N ALA A 268 -1.22 8.89 -28.40
CA ALA A 268 -0.86 9.67 -29.58
C ALA A 268 -0.71 11.16 -29.22
N ASP A 269 -1.65 11.69 -28.42
CA ASP A 269 -1.77 13.13 -28.22
C ASP A 269 -1.54 13.55 -26.76
N GLN A 270 -2.27 12.95 -25.81
CA GLN A 270 -2.29 13.45 -24.42
C GLN A 270 -1.04 13.05 -23.61
N GLY A 271 -0.50 11.86 -23.82
CA GLY A 271 0.63 11.29 -23.09
C GLY A 271 1.89 12.14 -23.24
N PRO A 272 2.31 12.50 -24.46
CA PRO A 272 3.42 13.43 -24.67
C PRO A 272 3.21 14.80 -24.01
N LEU A 273 1.97 15.33 -24.05
CA LEU A 273 1.63 16.59 -23.39
C LEU A 273 1.67 16.48 -21.85
N TRP A 274 1.20 15.37 -21.30
CA TRP A 274 1.27 15.06 -19.87
C TRP A 274 2.71 14.95 -19.40
N VAL A 275 3.56 14.21 -20.11
CA VAL A 275 5.00 14.14 -19.83
C VAL A 275 5.62 15.53 -19.84
N ARG A 276 5.31 16.36 -20.85
CA ARG A 276 5.84 17.73 -20.94
C ARG A 276 5.36 18.65 -19.81
N LYS A 277 4.11 18.50 -19.38
CA LYS A 277 3.49 19.34 -18.33
C LYS A 277 3.95 18.94 -16.93
N LEU A 278 4.00 17.64 -16.65
CA LEU A 278 4.43 17.09 -15.37
C LEU A 278 5.95 17.20 -15.17
N CYS A 279 6.72 17.23 -16.26
CA CYS A 279 8.18 17.41 -16.23
C CYS A 279 8.60 18.79 -16.72
N SER A 280 7.96 19.87 -16.24
CA SER A 280 8.60 21.19 -16.38
C SER A 280 10.03 21.10 -15.84
N ILE A 281 11.01 21.69 -16.55
CA ILE A 281 12.44 21.39 -16.41
C ILE A 281 12.95 21.50 -14.96
N ASP A 282 12.27 22.26 -14.11
CA ASP A 282 12.66 22.49 -12.70
C ASP A 282 12.21 21.40 -11.71
N ILE A 283 11.23 20.54 -12.05
CA ILE A 283 10.75 19.44 -11.16
C ILE A 283 11.13 18.04 -11.64
N ASP A 284 11.68 17.93 -12.85
CA ASP A 284 12.02 16.62 -13.45
C ASP A 284 13.12 15.89 -12.67
N LYS A 285 14.02 16.63 -12.03
CA LYS A 285 15.14 16.09 -11.22
C LYS A 285 14.81 16.00 -9.72
N GLY A 286 13.55 16.20 -9.36
CA GLY A 286 13.07 16.19 -7.98
C GLY A 286 12.69 17.57 -7.43
N PRO A 287 12.35 17.66 -6.13
CA PRO A 287 12.39 16.55 -5.17
C PRO A 287 11.38 15.45 -5.50
N PHE A 288 11.74 14.21 -5.18
CA PHE A 288 10.80 13.08 -5.20
C PHE A 288 10.30 12.84 -3.79
N VAL A 289 9.03 12.45 -3.66
CA VAL A 289 8.36 12.36 -2.35
C VAL A 289 7.75 11.00 -2.15
N LEU A 290 7.70 10.52 -0.91
CA LEU A 290 7.07 9.25 -0.59
C LEU A 290 5.56 9.31 -0.87
N MET A 291 5.05 8.37 -1.66
CA MET A 291 3.63 8.17 -1.90
C MET A 291 3.18 6.85 -1.31
N HIS A 292 2.05 6.89 -0.60
CA HIS A 292 1.39 5.68 -0.13
C HIS A 292 0.75 4.93 -1.31
N GLY A 293 0.97 3.61 -1.40
CA GLY A 293 0.59 2.81 -2.57
C GLY A 293 -0.92 2.63 -2.79
N ASP A 294 -1.72 2.72 -1.73
CA ASP A 294 -3.19 2.59 -1.80
C ASP A 294 -3.91 3.50 -0.78
N MET A 295 -3.67 4.81 -0.82
CA MET A 295 -4.34 5.76 0.08
C MET A 295 -5.50 6.48 -0.63
N ALA A 296 -6.72 6.00 -0.38
CA ALA A 296 -7.94 6.71 -0.75
C ALA A 296 -8.60 7.35 0.49
N LEU A 297 -9.18 8.55 0.35
CA LEU A 297 -9.86 9.28 1.43
C LEU A 297 -11.01 8.49 2.09
N HIS A 298 -11.62 7.57 1.34
CA HIS A 298 -12.65 6.63 1.82
C HIS A 298 -12.15 5.18 1.88
N GLY A 299 -10.85 4.98 1.68
CA GLY A 299 -10.21 3.68 1.65
C GLY A 299 -10.19 3.00 3.02
N SER A 300 -9.96 1.70 3.01
CA SER A 300 -9.81 0.87 4.21
C SER A 300 -8.53 1.14 5.00
N ASN A 301 -7.61 1.94 4.45
CA ASN A 301 -6.24 2.07 4.94
C ASN A 301 -6.04 3.23 5.92
N LEU A 302 -7.09 4.00 6.19
CA LEU A 302 -7.14 5.00 7.25
C LEU A 302 -8.13 4.54 8.31
N LEU A 303 -7.64 4.26 9.51
CA LEU A 303 -8.43 3.80 10.64
C LEU A 303 -8.77 4.96 11.57
N TRP A 304 -10.03 5.03 11.97
CA TRP A 304 -10.60 6.10 12.77
C TRP A 304 -11.25 5.53 14.02
N ASP A 305 -11.22 6.29 15.12
CA ASP A 305 -12.03 6.03 16.30
C ASP A 305 -13.44 6.65 16.19
N GLU A 306 -14.31 6.34 17.16
CA GLU A 306 -15.67 6.89 17.22
C GLU A 306 -15.72 8.43 17.35
N LYS A 307 -14.60 9.05 17.74
CA LYS A 307 -14.45 10.50 17.89
C LYS A 307 -13.85 11.16 16.65
N LEU A 308 -13.71 10.41 15.55
CA LEU A 308 -13.11 10.86 14.29
C LEU A 308 -11.66 11.31 14.44
N ASN A 309 -10.90 10.68 15.33
CA ASN A 309 -9.45 10.79 15.35
C ASN A 309 -8.85 9.71 14.46
N LEU A 310 -7.87 10.08 13.64
CA LEU A 310 -7.07 9.12 12.86
C LEU A 310 -6.18 8.34 13.83
N VAL A 311 -6.43 7.05 13.98
CA VAL A 311 -5.70 6.18 14.92
C VAL A 311 -4.64 5.33 14.26
N ALA A 312 -4.72 5.11 12.95
CA ALA A 312 -3.64 4.52 12.17
C ALA A 312 -3.80 4.74 10.67
N VAL A 313 -2.66 4.86 9.99
CA VAL A 313 -2.50 4.59 8.57
C VAL A 313 -1.88 3.21 8.43
N ILE A 314 -2.57 2.31 7.73
CA ILE A 314 -2.19 0.91 7.55
C ILE A 314 -1.95 0.61 6.07
N ASP A 315 -1.45 -0.59 5.80
CA ASP A 315 -1.22 -1.09 4.45
C ASP A 315 -0.23 -0.26 3.61
N TRP A 316 0.99 -0.09 4.16
CA TRP A 316 2.12 0.58 3.52
C TRP A 316 2.75 -0.21 2.36
N GLU A 317 1.99 -1.11 1.75
CA GLU A 317 2.40 -1.85 0.57
C GLU A 317 2.45 -0.95 -0.66
N TRP A 318 3.29 -1.33 -1.62
CA TRP A 318 3.42 -0.63 -2.91
C TRP A 318 3.86 0.84 -2.78
N CYS A 319 4.33 1.25 -1.60
CA CYS A 319 4.88 2.58 -1.37
C CYS A 319 6.18 2.75 -2.13
N HIS A 320 6.34 3.91 -2.74
CA HIS A 320 7.54 4.30 -3.46
C HIS A 320 7.56 5.82 -3.61
N THR A 321 8.72 6.36 -3.97
CA THR A 321 8.85 7.78 -4.25
C THR A 321 8.37 8.11 -5.65
N VAL A 322 7.76 9.28 -5.79
CA VAL A 322 7.17 9.78 -7.04
C VAL A 322 7.55 11.25 -7.25
N PRO A 323 7.44 11.79 -8.48
CA PRO A 323 7.56 13.22 -8.70
C PRO A 323 6.57 13.99 -7.82
N VAL A 324 7.00 15.13 -7.27
CA VAL A 324 6.16 15.96 -6.39
C VAL A 324 4.81 16.34 -7.01
N SER A 325 4.73 16.43 -8.35
CA SER A 325 3.50 16.70 -9.09
C SER A 325 2.42 15.61 -8.98
N TYR A 326 2.73 14.46 -8.40
CA TYR A 326 1.78 13.36 -8.19
C TYR A 326 0.99 13.49 -6.89
N VAL A 327 1.44 14.31 -5.94
CA VAL A 327 0.83 14.41 -4.62
C VAL A 327 0.12 15.77 -4.45
N PRO A 328 -0.92 15.85 -3.59
CA PRO A 328 -1.45 17.14 -3.18
C PRO A 328 -0.36 18.03 -2.57
N LEU A 329 -0.58 19.35 -2.58
CA LEU A 329 0.33 20.33 -1.96
C LEU A 329 1.72 20.41 -2.62
N GLN A 330 1.77 20.24 -3.94
CA GLN A 330 3.00 20.32 -4.75
C GLN A 330 3.77 21.65 -4.57
N ASP A 331 3.07 22.76 -4.29
CA ASP A 331 3.63 24.11 -4.19
C ASP A 331 4.19 24.44 -2.80
N LEU A 332 4.19 23.50 -1.85
CA LEU A 332 4.83 23.72 -0.54
C LEU A 332 6.34 23.91 -0.71
N PRO A 333 6.95 24.92 -0.04
CA PRO A 333 8.38 25.12 -0.13
C PRO A 333 9.13 23.90 0.46
N PRO A 334 10.27 23.52 -0.13
CA PRO A 334 11.15 22.51 0.47
C PRO A 334 11.59 23.00 1.86
N ARG A 335 11.66 22.09 2.84
CA ARG A 335 12.09 22.42 4.21
C ARG A 335 13.58 22.35 4.38
#